data_AF-A0A8H5EI38-F1
#
_entry.id   AF-A0A8H5EI38-F1
#
_cell.length_a   1.000
_cell.length_b   1.000
_cell.length_c   1.000
_cell.angle_alpha   90.00
_cell.angle_beta   90.00
_cell.angle_gamma   90.00
#
_symmetry.space_group_name_H-M   'P 1'
#
loop_
_entity.id
_entity.type
_entity.pdbx_description
1 polymer ?
#
loop_
_entity_poly.entity_id
_entity_poly.type
_entity_poly.pdbx_seq_one_letter_code
_entity_poly.pdbx_strand_id
1 'polypeptide(L)'
;MVGYWAESRILGGVVLFDRRQPIPESDVDQDAVSIHPDRENVTYRICRLTSEKRLQLLKFLTAEVPDHTPLPILPDEKNDYRINPEEFPEETGIYRDIWDRSELREDAYDQRLRDVWNKLDYLTHSGKGNAADRALERRNRIFQGRFDGEP
;
A
#
# COMPACT_ATOMS: atom_id res chain seq x y z
N MET A 1 -6.45 -10.66 15.01
CA MET A 1 -5.84 -10.85 13.67
C MET A 1 -4.54 -11.62 13.84
N VAL A 2 -4.46 -12.87 13.39
CA VAL A 2 -3.28 -13.75 13.59
C VAL A 2 -2.55 -14.04 12.26
N GLY A 3 -3.22 -13.94 11.11
CA GLY A 3 -2.64 -14.26 9.80
C GLY A 3 -1.50 -13.33 9.35
N TYR A 4 -1.68 -12.02 9.47
CA TYR A 4 -0.68 -11.04 9.02
C TYR A 4 0.50 -10.82 9.96
N TRP A 5 0.43 -11.38 11.18
CA TRP A 5 1.53 -11.24 12.14
C TRP A 5 2.78 -11.97 11.64
N ALA A 6 2.62 -13.20 11.14
CA ALA A 6 3.74 -13.97 10.61
C ALA A 6 4.36 -13.30 9.38
N GLU A 7 3.53 -12.84 8.44
CA GLU A 7 4.00 -12.09 7.26
C GLU A 7 4.76 -10.83 7.67
N SER A 8 4.25 -10.06 8.62
CA SER A 8 4.91 -8.84 9.09
C SER A 8 6.27 -9.13 9.75
N ARG A 9 6.40 -10.26 10.45
CA ARG A 9 7.67 -10.68 11.07
C ARG A 9 8.68 -11.24 10.08
N ILE A 10 8.23 -12.00 9.09
CA ILE A 10 9.09 -12.66 8.11
C ILE A 10 9.42 -11.72 6.94
N LEU A 11 8.38 -11.18 6.30
CA LEU A 11 8.47 -10.40 5.06
C LEU A 11 8.61 -8.89 5.33
N GLY A 12 8.34 -8.42 6.55
CA GLY A 12 8.38 -6.99 6.89
C GLY A 12 7.08 -6.23 6.63
N GLY A 13 6.03 -6.95 6.23
CA GLY A 13 4.70 -6.42 5.95
C GLY A 13 3.81 -7.49 5.34
N VAL A 14 2.71 -7.06 4.74
CA VAL A 14 1.76 -7.94 4.04
C VAL A 14 2.04 -7.90 2.55
N VAL A 15 2.18 -9.07 1.91
CA VAL A 15 2.39 -9.16 0.45
C VAL A 15 1.06 -9.16 -0.28
N LEU A 16 0.98 -8.38 -1.35
CA LEU A 16 -0.24 -8.08 -2.10
C LEU A 16 0.00 -8.24 -3.60
N PHE A 17 -1.07 -8.58 -4.32
CA PHE A 17 -1.06 -8.83 -5.76
C PHE A 17 -2.17 -8.02 -6.43
N ASP A 18 -1.92 -7.55 -7.65
CA ASP A 18 -2.96 -6.96 -8.49
C ASP A 18 -3.88 -8.07 -9.00
N ARG A 19 -5.18 -7.97 -8.68
CA ARG A 19 -6.20 -8.96 -9.04
C ARG A 19 -7.02 -8.58 -10.27
N ARG A 20 -6.73 -7.43 -10.91
CA ARG A 20 -7.42 -7.02 -12.14
C ARG A 20 -7.05 -7.96 -13.29
N GLN A 21 -8.01 -8.17 -14.19
CA GLN A 21 -7.74 -8.90 -15.43
C GLN A 21 -6.96 -7.97 -16.38
N PRO A 22 -5.85 -8.44 -16.98
CA PRO A 22 -5.09 -7.66 -17.95
C PRO A 22 -5.95 -7.52 -19.20
N ILE A 23 -6.34 -6.28 -19.47
CA ILE A 23 -6.97 -5.89 -20.72
C ILE A 23 -5.87 -5.32 -21.64
N PRO A 24 -5.97 -5.49 -22.97
CA PRO A 24 -5.06 -4.83 -23.91
C PRO A 24 -5.00 -3.33 -23.60
N GLU A 25 -3.79 -2.76 -23.57
CA GLU A 25 -3.51 -1.35 -23.24
C GLU A 25 -3.69 -0.93 -21.77
N SER A 26 -3.95 -1.86 -20.85
CA SER A 26 -3.97 -1.56 -19.41
C SER A 26 -2.57 -1.54 -18.80
N ASP A 27 -2.42 -0.81 -17.69
CA ASP A 27 -1.21 -0.74 -16.87
C ASP A 27 -1.10 -1.89 -15.84
N VAL A 28 -1.96 -2.90 -15.98
CA VAL A 28 -2.04 -4.06 -15.10
C VAL A 28 -0.85 -4.98 -15.36
N ASP A 29 0.02 -5.11 -14.36
CA ASP A 29 1.10 -6.09 -14.33
C ASP A 29 0.67 -7.25 -13.41
N GLN A 30 0.25 -8.37 -14.00
CA GLN A 30 -0.19 -9.56 -13.25
C GLN A 30 0.93 -10.17 -12.38
N ASP A 31 2.19 -9.92 -12.74
CA ASP A 31 3.36 -10.40 -12.01
C ASP A 31 3.86 -9.36 -10.99
N ALA A 32 3.15 -8.24 -10.83
CA ALA A 32 3.48 -7.22 -9.85
C ALA A 32 3.22 -7.73 -8.44
N VAL A 33 4.31 -7.82 -7.67
CA VAL A 33 4.27 -8.06 -6.24
C VAL A 33 4.33 -6.71 -5.53
N SER A 34 3.41 -6.47 -4.61
CA SER A 34 3.40 -5.27 -3.76
C SER A 34 3.53 -5.65 -2.30
N ILE A 35 4.05 -4.74 -1.49
CA ILE A 35 4.13 -4.89 -0.04
C ILE A 35 3.45 -3.71 0.65
N HIS A 36 2.60 -4.01 1.63
CA HIS A 36 2.16 -3.05 2.63
C HIS A 36 3.03 -3.24 3.87
N PRO A 37 4.07 -2.41 4.08
CA PRO A 37 4.98 -2.56 5.20
C PRO A 37 4.26 -2.34 6.53
N ASP A 38 4.64 -3.12 7.55
CA ASP A 38 4.15 -2.99 8.94
C ASP A 38 5.33 -2.71 9.87
N ARG A 39 6.06 -1.62 9.58
CA ARG A 39 7.24 -1.20 10.34
C ARG A 39 7.30 0.30 10.50
N GLU A 40 7.76 0.73 11.67
CA GLU A 40 8.02 2.14 11.96
C GLU A 40 9.13 2.69 11.05
N ASN A 41 9.00 3.97 10.68
CA ASN A 41 9.98 4.69 9.86
C ASN A 41 10.24 4.07 8.47
N VAL A 42 9.30 3.30 7.91
CA VAL A 42 9.41 2.74 6.55
C VAL A 42 8.49 3.41 5.55
N THR A 43 7.18 3.33 5.69
CA THR A 43 6.16 4.13 4.98
C THR A 43 4.82 3.52 5.36
N TYR A 44 3.73 4.28 5.28
CA TYR A 44 2.40 3.72 5.44
C TYR A 44 1.81 3.20 4.11
N ARG A 45 2.46 3.49 2.97
CA ARG A 45 1.90 3.25 1.64
C ARG A 45 2.25 1.86 1.11
N ILE A 46 1.35 1.32 0.29
CA ILE A 46 1.57 0.08 -0.44
C ILE A 46 2.58 0.36 -1.56
N CYS A 47 3.66 -0.40 -1.60
CA CYS A 47 4.74 -0.20 -2.56
C CYS A 47 4.89 -1.42 -3.47
N ARG A 48 4.87 -1.22 -4.78
CA ARG A 48 5.21 -2.29 -5.73
C ARG A 48 6.71 -2.58 -5.64
N LEU A 49 7.10 -3.84 -5.61
CA LEU A 49 8.50 -4.24 -5.61
C LEU A 49 9.15 -3.87 -6.94
N THR A 50 10.34 -3.29 -6.86
CA THR A 50 11.23 -3.11 -8.01
C THR A 50 11.58 -4.46 -8.62
N SER A 51 11.88 -4.51 -9.92
CA SER A 51 12.29 -5.73 -10.61
C SER A 51 13.51 -6.40 -9.95
N GLU A 52 14.45 -5.63 -9.40
CA GLU A 52 15.61 -6.15 -8.68
C GLU A 52 15.20 -6.88 -7.39
N LYS A 53 14.40 -6.24 -6.53
CA LYS A 53 13.88 -6.85 -5.28
C LYS A 53 13.05 -8.11 -5.58
N ARG A 54 12.21 -8.08 -6.61
CA ARG A 54 11.42 -9.25 -7.06
C ARG A 54 12.32 -10.40 -7.51
N LEU A 55 13.36 -10.12 -8.31
CA LEU A 55 14.32 -11.13 -8.75
C LEU A 55 15.14 -11.69 -7.57
N GLN A 56 15.56 -10.85 -6.63
CA GLN A 56 16.26 -11.29 -5.42
C GLN A 56 15.39 -12.21 -4.56
N LEU A 57 14.12 -11.84 -4.36
CA LEU A 57 13.16 -12.66 -3.64
C LEU A 57 12.94 -14.01 -4.33
N LEU A 58 12.75 -14.02 -5.65
CA LEU A 58 12.60 -15.24 -6.41
C LEU A 58 13.82 -16.16 -6.24
N LYS A 59 15.02 -15.63 -6.45
CA LYS A 59 16.29 -16.38 -6.29
C LYS A 59 16.42 -16.97 -4.89
N PHE A 60 16.07 -16.20 -3.85
CA PHE A 60 16.09 -16.68 -2.48
C PHE A 60 15.11 -17.82 -2.23
N LEU A 61 13.87 -17.70 -2.73
CA LEU A 61 12.84 -18.71 -2.53
C LEU A 61 13.07 -20.00 -3.34
N THR A 62 13.78 -19.92 -4.47
CA THR A 62 14.05 -21.08 -5.34
C THR A 62 15.42 -21.72 -5.14
N ALA A 63 16.29 -21.14 -4.29
CA ALA A 63 17.62 -21.68 -4.04
C ALA A 63 17.55 -22.88 -3.09
N GLU A 64 18.32 -23.93 -3.40
CA GLU A 64 18.48 -25.09 -2.50
C GLU A 64 19.23 -24.69 -1.21
N VAL A 65 20.25 -23.84 -1.35
CA VAL A 65 20.96 -23.19 -0.25
C VAL A 65 21.09 -21.69 -0.60
N PRO A 66 20.33 -20.79 0.04
CA PRO A 66 20.38 -19.37 -0.27
C PRO A 66 21.63 -18.70 0.32
N ASP A 67 22.38 -17.98 -0.52
CA ASP A 67 23.58 -17.25 -0.09
C ASP A 67 23.28 -15.97 0.71
N HIS A 68 22.15 -15.30 0.40
CA HIS A 68 21.75 -14.03 1.01
C HIS A 68 20.23 -13.97 1.22
N THR A 69 19.79 -13.36 2.32
CA THR A 69 18.36 -13.15 2.61
C THR A 69 17.92 -11.75 2.15
N PRO A 70 16.91 -11.65 1.25
CA PRO A 70 16.29 -10.37 0.88
C PRO A 70 15.19 -9.94 1.86
N LEU A 71 15.03 -10.66 2.98
CA LEU A 71 14.01 -10.42 3.99
C LEU A 71 14.61 -9.72 5.22
N PRO A 72 13.89 -8.78 5.86
CA PRO A 72 12.57 -8.26 5.48
C PRO A 72 12.63 -7.37 4.24
N ILE A 73 11.53 -7.33 3.50
CA ILE A 73 11.41 -6.49 2.32
C ILE A 73 11.09 -5.07 2.78
N LEU A 74 12.03 -4.15 2.56
CA LEU A 74 11.87 -2.74 2.94
C LEU A 74 11.70 -1.89 1.67
N PRO A 75 10.53 -1.22 1.51
CA PRO A 75 10.38 -0.17 0.51
C PRO A 75 11.36 0.98 0.71
N ASP A 76 11.79 1.57 -0.39
CA ASP A 76 12.65 2.76 -0.40
C ASP A 76 12.21 3.73 -1.52
N GLU A 77 12.97 4.80 -1.72
CA GLU A 77 12.68 5.82 -2.74
C GLU A 77 12.73 5.28 -4.18
N LYS A 78 13.31 4.11 -4.43
CA LYS A 78 13.33 3.47 -5.76
C LYS A 78 12.02 2.75 -6.08
N ASN A 79 11.18 2.48 -5.07
CA ASN A 79 9.82 2.01 -5.28
C ASN A 79 8.98 3.20 -5.77
N ASP A 80 8.88 3.34 -7.09
CA ASP A 80 8.24 4.49 -7.75
C ASP A 80 6.71 4.37 -7.84
N TYR A 81 6.19 3.15 -7.88
CA TYR A 81 4.77 2.86 -7.88
C TYR A 81 4.24 2.62 -6.46
N ARG A 82 3.37 3.55 -6.00
CA ARG A 82 2.87 3.61 -4.62
C ARG A 82 1.37 3.88 -4.57
N ILE A 83 0.66 3.09 -3.77
CA ILE A 83 -0.78 3.17 -3.59
C ILE A 83 -1.09 3.57 -2.15
N ASN A 84 -2.07 4.47 -1.96
CA ASN A 84 -2.60 4.69 -0.61
C ASN A 84 -3.48 3.51 -0.23
N PRO A 85 -3.33 2.94 0.98
CA PRO A 85 -4.21 1.87 1.43
C PRO A 85 -5.70 2.23 1.35
N GLU A 86 -6.03 3.54 1.41
CA GLU A 86 -7.38 4.12 1.34
C GLU A 86 -8.04 4.08 -0.04
N GLU A 87 -7.30 3.87 -1.12
CA GLU A 87 -7.89 3.81 -2.47
C GLU A 87 -8.76 2.55 -2.64
N PHE A 88 -9.73 2.62 -3.54
CA PHE A 88 -10.66 1.53 -3.79
C PHE A 88 -9.98 0.34 -4.48
N PRO A 89 -10.24 -0.91 -4.04
CA PRO A 89 -9.71 -2.11 -4.69
C PRO A 89 -10.09 -2.22 -6.17
N GLU A 90 -11.24 -1.68 -6.56
CA GLU A 90 -11.71 -1.66 -7.95
C GLU A 90 -10.82 -0.80 -8.84
N GLU A 91 -10.27 0.29 -8.30
CA GLU A 91 -9.38 1.20 -9.03
C GLU A 91 -7.94 0.67 -9.07
N THR A 92 -7.46 0.17 -7.93
CA THR A 92 -6.05 -0.21 -7.77
C THR A 92 -5.75 -1.67 -8.09
N GLY A 93 -6.78 -2.53 -8.07
CA GLY A 93 -6.64 -3.98 -8.16
C GLY A 93 -6.00 -4.64 -6.94
N ILE A 94 -5.55 -3.85 -5.96
CA ILE A 94 -4.93 -4.35 -4.74
C ILE A 94 -6.03 -4.59 -3.72
N TYR A 95 -6.39 -5.87 -3.56
CA TYR A 95 -7.42 -6.25 -2.61
C TYR A 95 -6.85 -6.31 -1.18
N ARG A 96 -7.39 -5.47 -0.31
CA ARG A 96 -7.33 -5.59 1.14
C ARG A 96 -8.77 -5.67 1.58
N ASP A 97 -9.24 -6.87 1.95
CA ASP A 97 -10.62 -7.07 2.40
C ASP A 97 -10.94 -6.11 3.57
N ILE A 98 -12.21 -5.78 3.78
CA ILE A 98 -12.65 -5.07 4.99
C ILE A 98 -12.29 -5.84 6.29
N TRP A 99 -12.15 -7.16 6.19
CA TRP A 99 -11.62 -8.03 7.25
C TRP A 99 -10.09 -7.94 7.40
N ASP A 100 -9.39 -7.49 6.37
CA ASP A 100 -7.91 -7.33 6.29
C ASP A 100 -7.46 -5.86 6.48
N ARG A 101 -8.42 -4.95 6.39
CA ARG A 101 -8.31 -3.51 6.61
C ARG A 101 -9.69 -2.99 7.04
N SER A 102 -9.87 -2.74 8.33
CA SER A 102 -11.00 -1.94 8.78
C SER A 102 -10.96 -0.60 8.04
N GLU A 103 -12.09 -0.16 7.51
CA GLU A 103 -12.19 1.20 6.99
C GLU A 103 -11.63 2.17 8.03
N LEU A 104 -10.95 3.22 7.56
CA LEU A 104 -10.42 4.23 8.44
C LEU A 104 -11.59 4.80 9.25
N ARG A 105 -11.59 4.63 10.57
CA ARG A 105 -12.68 5.14 11.40
C ARG A 105 -12.83 6.64 11.18
N GLU A 106 -14.05 7.16 11.33
CA GLU A 106 -14.33 8.58 11.14
C GLU A 106 -13.52 9.49 12.08
N ASP A 107 -13.18 9.00 13.27
CA ASP A 107 -12.36 9.69 14.27
C ASP A 107 -10.86 9.43 14.13
N ALA A 108 -10.46 8.50 13.27
CA ALA A 108 -9.06 8.17 13.07
C ALA A 108 -8.35 9.19 12.18
N TYR A 109 -7.08 9.43 12.49
CA TYR A 109 -6.25 10.32 11.70
C TYR A 109 -5.93 9.72 10.32
N ASP A 110 -6.28 10.43 9.25
CA ASP A 110 -5.94 10.05 7.88
C ASP A 110 -4.48 10.39 7.59
N GLN A 111 -3.64 9.37 7.37
CA GLN A 111 -2.21 9.54 7.13
C GLN A 111 -1.90 10.41 5.91
N ARG A 112 -2.84 10.53 4.97
CA ARG A 112 -2.73 11.42 3.80
C ARG A 112 -2.76 12.91 4.16
N LEU A 113 -3.24 13.27 5.34
CA LEU A 113 -3.30 14.64 5.85
C LEU A 113 -2.05 15.03 6.65
N ARG A 114 -1.00 14.19 6.67
CA ARG A 114 0.26 14.50 7.35
C ARG A 114 0.87 15.79 6.81
N ASP A 115 1.18 16.73 7.69
CA ASP A 115 1.71 18.05 7.36
C ASP A 115 3.18 18.00 6.90
N VAL A 116 3.97 17.06 7.41
CA VAL A 116 5.35 16.81 6.99
C VAL A 116 5.39 16.06 5.65
N TRP A 117 6.16 16.56 4.69
CA TRP A 117 6.48 15.83 3.46
C TRP A 117 7.81 15.08 3.63
N ASN A 118 7.86 13.84 3.14
CA ASN A 118 9.09 13.09 3.02
C ASN A 118 9.03 12.23 1.74
N LYS A 119 10.20 11.96 1.14
CA LYS A 119 10.32 11.13 -0.07
C LYS A 119 9.94 9.67 0.15
N LEU A 120 10.02 9.25 1.40
CA LEU A 120 9.74 7.89 1.81
C LEU A 120 8.25 7.55 1.75
N ASP A 121 7.34 8.51 1.92
CA ASP A 121 5.90 8.38 1.74
C ASP A 121 5.46 8.91 0.36
N TYR A 122 6.00 10.07 -0.05
CA TYR A 122 5.62 10.72 -1.29
C TYR A 122 6.84 11.15 -2.10
N LEU A 123 7.04 10.53 -3.26
CA LEU A 123 8.14 10.84 -4.16
C LEU A 123 8.13 12.31 -4.62
N THR A 124 6.95 12.92 -4.71
CA THR A 124 6.76 14.30 -5.13
C THR A 124 5.81 15.06 -4.20
N HIS A 125 6.00 16.37 -4.11
CA HIS A 125 5.09 17.25 -3.38
C HIS A 125 3.67 17.24 -3.98
N SER A 126 3.55 17.18 -5.31
CA SER A 126 2.26 17.05 -5.98
C SER A 126 1.55 15.75 -5.60
N GLY A 127 2.29 14.63 -5.53
CA GLY A 127 1.72 13.35 -5.10
C GLY A 127 1.18 13.40 -3.67
N LYS A 128 1.83 14.14 -2.79
CA LYS A 128 1.31 14.43 -1.44
C LYS A 128 0.05 15.30 -1.50
N GLY A 129 0.05 16.38 -2.28
CA GLY A 129 -1.12 17.25 -2.47
C GLY A 129 -2.35 16.46 -2.93
N ASN A 130 -2.19 15.66 -3.99
CA ASN A 130 -3.28 14.84 -4.53
C ASN A 130 -3.81 13.83 -3.51
N ALA A 131 -2.95 13.26 -2.66
CA ALA A 131 -3.38 12.36 -1.59
C ALA A 131 -4.16 13.10 -0.50
N ALA A 132 -3.71 14.31 -0.13
CA ALA A 132 -4.42 15.16 0.82
C ALA A 132 -5.80 15.59 0.28
N ASP A 133 -5.91 15.93 -1.00
CA ASP A 133 -7.19 16.28 -1.64
C ASP A 133 -8.20 15.12 -1.52
N ARG A 134 -7.80 13.89 -1.83
CA ARG A 134 -8.67 12.70 -1.66
C ARG A 134 -9.05 12.45 -0.20
N ALA A 135 -8.18 12.77 0.76
CA ALA A 135 -8.52 12.68 2.17
C ALA A 135 -9.51 13.75 2.61
N LEU A 136 -9.40 14.97 2.08
CA LEU A 136 -10.36 16.05 2.30
C LEU A 136 -11.71 15.72 1.69
N GLU A 137 -11.75 15.18 0.47
CA GLU A 137 -12.98 14.71 -0.17
C GLU A 137 -13.68 13.63 0.66
N ARG A 138 -12.92 12.63 1.15
CA ARG A 138 -13.45 11.62 2.06
C ARG A 138 -14.05 12.24 3.32
N ARG A 139 -13.31 13.17 3.95
CA ARG A 139 -13.77 13.86 5.17
C ARG A 139 -15.05 14.66 4.92
N ASN A 140 -15.13 15.36 3.79
CA ASN A 140 -16.31 16.13 3.40
C ASN A 140 -17.51 15.23 3.15
N ARG A 141 -17.33 14.06 2.51
CA ARG A 141 -18.40 13.07 2.30
C ARG A 141 -18.95 12.54 3.63
N ILE A 142 -18.08 12.21 4.57
CA ILE A 142 -18.48 11.78 5.92
C ILE A 142 -19.24 12.90 6.64
N PHE A 143 -18.73 14.13 6.56
CA PHE A 143 -19.38 15.29 7.16
C PHE A 143 -20.78 15.50 6.58
N GLN A 144 -20.93 15.58 5.26
CA GLN A 144 -22.22 15.73 4.58
C GLN A 144 -23.20 14.60 4.92
N GLY A 145 -22.75 13.35 4.88
CA GLY A 145 -23.58 12.19 5.23
C GLY A 145 -24.13 12.23 6.67
N ARG A 146 -23.44 12.90 7.60
CA ARG A 146 -23.97 13.13 8.96
C ARG A 146 -25.09 14.17 8.99
N PHE A 147 -25.11 15.16 8.10
CA PHE A 147 -26.18 16.18 8.03
C PHE A 147 -27.37 15.71 7.20
N ASP A 148 -27.15 14.89 6.18
CA ASP A 148 -28.24 14.34 5.34
C ASP A 148 -28.95 13.14 6.01
N GLY A 149 -28.40 12.63 7.13
CA GLY A 149 -28.89 11.48 7.88
C GLY A 149 -29.67 11.80 9.15
N GLU A 150 -29.91 13.07 9.49
CA GLU A 150 -30.81 13.45 10.59
C GLU A 150 -32.23 13.77 10.06
N PRO A 151 -33.30 13.17 10.63
CA PRO A 151 -34.67 13.67 10.44
C PRO A 151 -34.94 14.97 11.21
#